data_AF-A0A6P5EQL9-F1
#
_entry.id   AF-A0A6P5EQL9-F1
#
_cell.length_a   1.000
_cell.length_b   1.000
_cell.length_c   1.000
_cell.angle_alpha   90.00
_cell.angle_beta   90.00
_cell.angle_gamma   90.00
#
_symmetry.space_group_name_H-M   'P 1'
#
loop_
_entity.id
_entity.type
_entity.pdbx_description
1 polymer ?
#
loop_
_entity_poly.entity_id
_entity_poly.type
_entity_poly.pdbx_seq_one_letter_code
_entity_poly.pdbx_strand_id
1 'polypeptide(L)'
;MKFGETFTEYLHGEQERFLNKCSHVEYKRLKKVLKSCRVCRALENQSSSEHAEGEESNELSEFCRCNSCPLCDQMFFAELTREATEIAGCFSSRVRRLLHLHVSSGVQRCMWRLRHCFADDQQVMIQEGRMLLDYVTMNAIAISKILKKYDKIHGSVSGRDFKTKLRAKRIELLQSPWLIELGAFYLNFSDSDSGEPAEFFRKFSCDLNDTQPAMTMSISDSVKYEYSLTCAICLDTVFNPYALSCGHLFCKGCACSASSVLLFQGLKAAPRSAKCPVCRAVGVYNDAVQMTELDLLLRNRCNDYWKERLRAERAEMVKQSKEYWESQAILTMGL
;
A
#
# COMPACT_ATOMS: atom_id res chain seq x y z
N MET A 1 -20.75 -13.25 14.26
CA MET A 1 -19.72 -14.31 14.21
C MET A 1 -18.40 -13.81 14.78
N LYS A 2 -17.56 -14.69 15.34
CA LYS A 2 -16.22 -14.29 15.81
C LYS A 2 -15.34 -14.11 14.57
N PHE A 3 -14.73 -12.95 14.37
CA PHE A 3 -13.93 -12.64 13.16
C PHE A 3 -12.92 -13.74 12.72
N GLY A 4 -12.38 -14.53 13.64
CA GLY A 4 -11.48 -15.63 13.27
C GLY A 4 -12.15 -16.75 12.46
N GLU A 5 -13.45 -16.99 12.66
CA GLU A 5 -14.27 -17.90 11.85
C GLU A 5 -14.49 -17.29 10.47
N THR A 6 -14.97 -16.05 10.41
CA THR A 6 -15.17 -15.30 9.14
C THR A 6 -13.90 -15.22 8.30
N PHE A 7 -12.73 -15.01 8.91
CA PHE A 7 -11.46 -14.99 8.18
C PHE A 7 -11.07 -16.38 7.66
N THR A 8 -11.40 -17.45 8.39
CA THR A 8 -11.17 -18.82 7.94
C THR A 8 -12.12 -19.19 6.80
N GLU A 9 -13.39 -18.82 6.92
CA GLU A 9 -14.40 -19.00 5.86
C GLU A 9 -14.02 -18.24 4.59
N TYR A 10 -13.46 -17.03 4.72
CA TYR A 10 -12.91 -16.30 3.59
C TYR A 10 -11.77 -17.07 2.88
N LEU A 11 -10.83 -17.63 3.65
CA LEU A 11 -9.69 -18.37 3.08
C LEU A 11 -10.10 -19.67 2.38
N HIS A 12 -11.10 -20.38 2.92
CA HIS A 12 -11.59 -21.67 2.40
C HIS A 12 -12.91 -21.54 1.63
N GLY A 13 -13.30 -20.32 1.28
CA GLY A 13 -14.54 -20.04 0.56
C GLY A 13 -14.35 -20.11 -0.95
N GLU A 14 -15.19 -19.38 -1.68
CA GLU A 14 -15.20 -19.34 -3.14
C GLU A 14 -13.84 -18.90 -3.76
N GLN A 15 -13.02 -18.19 -2.99
CA GLN A 15 -11.72 -17.67 -3.44
C GLN A 15 -10.54 -18.60 -3.10
N GLU A 16 -10.76 -19.78 -2.51
CA GLU A 16 -9.71 -20.67 -2.00
C GLU A 16 -8.64 -21.00 -3.06
N ARG A 17 -9.03 -21.34 -4.28
CA ARG A 17 -8.09 -21.69 -5.36
C ARG A 17 -7.13 -20.53 -5.70
N PHE A 18 -7.61 -19.29 -5.60
CA PHE A 18 -6.79 -18.09 -5.84
C PHE A 18 -5.86 -17.81 -4.65
N LEU A 19 -6.38 -18.00 -3.44
CA LEU A 19 -5.71 -17.73 -2.17
C LEU A 19 -4.67 -18.81 -1.79
N ASN A 20 -4.81 -20.04 -2.28
CA ASN A 20 -3.84 -21.12 -2.07
C ASN A 20 -2.43 -20.79 -2.56
N LYS A 21 -2.31 -19.81 -3.46
CA LYS A 21 -1.04 -19.29 -3.97
C LYS A 21 -0.64 -17.95 -3.33
N CYS A 22 -1.31 -17.53 -2.25
CA CYS A 22 -1.08 -16.28 -1.53
C CYS A 22 -0.70 -16.57 -0.07
N SER A 23 0.33 -15.88 0.41
CA SER A 23 0.57 -15.78 1.86
C SER A 23 -0.59 -15.06 2.53
N HIS A 24 -0.89 -15.36 3.78
CA HIS A 24 -1.96 -14.68 4.53
C HIS A 24 -1.61 -14.65 6.02
N VAL A 25 -2.33 -13.83 6.77
CA VAL A 25 -2.14 -13.75 8.22
C VAL A 25 -2.52 -15.08 8.86
N GLU A 26 -1.60 -15.70 9.59
CA GLU A 26 -1.83 -16.94 10.33
C GLU A 26 -2.60 -16.65 11.64
N TYR A 27 -3.80 -16.08 11.50
CA TYR A 27 -4.55 -15.43 12.58
C TYR A 27 -4.82 -16.37 13.75
N LYS A 28 -5.05 -17.67 13.48
CA LYS A 28 -5.23 -18.70 14.51
C LYS A 28 -3.92 -19.02 15.23
N ARG A 29 -2.79 -19.13 14.53
CA ARG A 29 -1.47 -19.36 15.10
C ARG A 29 -1.04 -18.18 15.97
N LEU A 30 -1.12 -16.96 15.46
CA LEU A 30 -0.80 -15.73 16.20
C LEU A 30 -1.68 -15.60 17.45
N LYS A 31 -2.98 -15.94 17.36
CA LYS A 31 -3.84 -16.03 18.54
C LYS A 31 -3.36 -17.05 19.58
N LYS A 32 -2.82 -18.19 19.15
CA LYS A 32 -2.28 -19.22 20.07
C LYS A 32 -1.02 -18.69 20.78
N VAL A 33 -0.11 -18.03 20.06
CA VAL A 33 1.09 -17.37 20.63
C VAL A 33 0.70 -16.41 21.76
N LEU A 34 -0.35 -15.61 21.55
CA LEU A 34 -0.84 -14.69 22.58
C LEU A 34 -1.50 -15.41 23.76
N LYS A 35 -2.23 -16.51 23.51
CA LYS A 35 -2.87 -17.31 24.57
C LYS A 35 -1.86 -18.09 25.43
N SER A 36 -0.69 -18.41 24.89
CA SER A 36 0.39 -19.10 25.62
C SER A 36 1.21 -18.18 26.51
N CYS A 37 0.91 -16.87 26.56
CA CYS A 37 1.57 -15.93 27.47
C CYS A 37 1.33 -16.34 28.93
N ARG A 38 2.35 -16.91 29.57
CA ARG A 38 2.30 -17.41 30.96
C ARG A 38 2.31 -16.26 31.98
N VAL A 39 2.97 -15.15 31.66
CA VAL A 39 3.08 -13.96 32.51
C VAL A 39 1.72 -13.31 32.74
N CYS A 40 0.90 -13.15 31.69
CA CYS A 40 -0.47 -12.61 31.85
C CYS A 40 -1.43 -13.63 32.49
N ARG A 41 -1.25 -14.93 32.25
CA ARG A 41 -2.11 -15.99 32.83
C ARG A 41 -1.90 -16.18 34.34
N ALA A 42 -0.66 -16.03 34.83
CA ALA A 42 -0.37 -16.13 36.26
C ALA A 42 -1.07 -15.04 37.08
N LEU A 43 -1.31 -13.87 36.48
CA LEU A 43 -2.00 -12.73 37.10
C LEU A 43 -3.54 -12.90 37.11
N GLU A 44 -4.14 -13.47 36.06
CA GLU A 44 -5.60 -13.78 36.04
C GLU A 44 -5.97 -14.82 37.11
N ASN A 45 -5.12 -15.83 37.34
CA ASN A 45 -5.36 -16.87 38.34
C ASN A 45 -5.20 -16.38 39.79
N GLN A 46 -4.45 -15.30 40.04
CA GLN A 46 -4.35 -14.68 41.37
C GLN A 46 -5.59 -13.82 41.68
N SER A 47 -6.20 -13.19 40.66
CA SER A 47 -7.42 -12.37 40.83
C SER A 47 -8.71 -13.15 41.05
N SER A 48 -8.67 -14.49 40.98
CA SER A 48 -9.84 -15.37 41.11
C SER A 48 -9.80 -16.26 42.36
N SER A 49 -8.84 -16.06 43.26
CA SER A 49 -8.63 -16.89 44.46
C SER A 49 -8.61 -16.10 45.77
N GLU A 50 -9.39 -15.03 45.91
CA GLU A 50 -9.55 -14.31 47.18
C GLU A 50 -10.83 -14.74 47.91
N HIS A 51 -10.74 -15.88 48.61
CA HIS A 51 -11.48 -16.19 49.83
C HIS A 51 -10.73 -17.26 50.63
N ALA A 52 -9.66 -16.85 51.33
CA ALA A 52 -9.21 -17.48 52.56
C ALA A 52 -8.20 -16.53 53.24
N GLU A 53 -8.48 -16.23 54.50
CA GLU A 53 -7.83 -15.24 55.37
C GLU A 53 -6.38 -15.58 55.74
N GLY A 54 -5.58 -14.55 56.03
CA GLY A 54 -4.27 -14.69 56.69
C GLY A 54 -3.35 -13.48 56.46
N GLU A 55 -3.32 -12.57 57.43
CA GLU A 55 -2.51 -11.35 57.50
C GLU A 55 -0.99 -11.61 57.44
N GLU A 56 -0.24 -10.85 56.64
CA GLU A 56 0.79 -9.91 57.12
C GLU A 56 1.57 -9.23 55.97
N SER A 57 1.73 -7.90 56.11
CA SER A 57 2.71 -7.01 55.44
C SER A 57 2.53 -6.67 53.94
N ASN A 58 1.47 -5.92 53.66
CA ASN A 58 1.51 -4.56 53.07
C ASN A 58 2.70 -4.15 52.14
N GLU A 59 2.78 -4.73 50.94
CA GLU A 59 3.13 -4.02 49.69
C GLU A 59 2.16 -4.41 48.54
N LEU A 60 0.89 -4.64 48.88
CA LEU A 60 -0.21 -4.82 47.93
C LEU A 60 -0.86 -3.46 47.65
N SER A 61 -0.41 -2.77 46.61
CA SER A 61 -1.33 -2.20 45.60
C SER A 61 -0.55 -1.53 44.47
N GLU A 62 -0.08 -2.29 43.50
CA GLU A 62 0.05 -1.72 42.16
C GLU A 62 -0.28 -2.76 41.11
N PHE A 63 -1.44 -2.57 40.50
CA PHE A 63 -1.89 -3.21 39.26
C PHE A 63 -0.68 -3.52 38.35
N CYS A 64 -0.23 -4.78 38.26
CA CYS A 64 0.86 -5.10 37.34
C CYS A 64 0.30 -5.21 35.92
N ARG A 65 0.07 -4.02 35.32
CA ARG A 65 -0.04 -3.82 33.87
C ARG A 65 1.30 -4.21 33.27
N CYS A 66 1.42 -5.42 32.75
CA CYS A 66 2.55 -5.82 31.92
C CYS A 66 2.56 -4.94 30.65
N ASN A 67 3.06 -3.71 30.74
CA ASN A 67 3.12 -2.76 29.63
C ASN A 67 3.94 -3.32 28.45
N SER A 68 4.80 -4.32 28.68
CA SER A 68 5.58 -5.04 27.67
C SER A 68 5.95 -6.45 28.14
N CYS A 69 5.84 -7.46 27.25
CA CYS A 69 6.29 -8.83 27.51
C CYS A 69 7.37 -9.18 26.49
N PRO A 70 8.68 -9.04 26.81
CA PRO A 70 9.76 -9.13 25.81
C PRO A 70 9.74 -10.39 24.92
N LEU A 71 9.35 -11.54 25.50
CA LEU A 71 9.22 -12.80 24.77
C LEU A 71 8.04 -12.80 23.79
N CYS A 72 6.88 -12.27 24.21
CA CYS A 72 5.72 -12.13 23.33
C CYS A 72 5.99 -11.04 22.29
N ASP A 73 6.54 -9.90 22.69
CA ASP A 73 6.93 -8.79 21.82
C ASP A 73 7.83 -9.32 20.68
N GLN A 74 8.92 -10.01 21.00
CA GLN A 74 9.88 -10.49 19.99
C GLN A 74 9.25 -11.51 19.05
N MET A 75 8.60 -12.55 19.58
CA MET A 75 8.04 -13.63 18.75
C MET A 75 6.87 -13.15 17.91
N PHE A 76 5.91 -12.46 18.53
CA PHE A 76 4.69 -12.03 17.86
C PHE A 76 4.96 -10.97 16.78
N PHE A 77 5.74 -9.94 17.10
CA PHE A 77 6.01 -8.87 16.12
C PHE A 77 6.96 -9.32 15.01
N ALA A 78 7.88 -10.25 15.27
CA ALA A 78 8.71 -10.83 14.22
C ALA A 78 7.88 -11.69 13.25
N GLU A 79 7.03 -12.59 13.76
CA GLU A 79 6.13 -13.40 12.93
C GLU A 79 5.18 -12.53 12.11
N LEU A 80 4.55 -11.54 12.75
CA LEU A 80 3.62 -10.63 12.06
C LEU A 80 4.33 -9.74 11.03
N THR A 81 5.57 -9.29 11.30
CA THR A 81 6.37 -8.56 10.30
C THR A 81 6.64 -9.43 9.07
N ARG A 82 7.03 -10.69 9.28
CA ARG A 82 7.30 -11.64 8.19
C ARG A 82 6.05 -11.88 7.35
N GLU A 83 4.93 -12.21 7.99
CA GLU A 83 3.64 -12.43 7.30
C GLU A 83 3.19 -11.19 6.52
N ALA A 84 3.25 -10.00 7.13
CA ALA A 84 2.89 -8.75 6.46
C ALA A 84 3.78 -8.45 5.24
N THR A 85 5.08 -8.74 5.33
CA THR A 85 6.02 -8.57 4.22
C THR A 85 5.72 -9.51 3.06
N GLU A 86 5.44 -10.78 3.35
CA GLU A 86 5.08 -11.78 2.34
C GLU A 86 3.75 -11.42 1.65
N ILE A 87 2.75 -10.96 2.41
CA ILE A 87 1.47 -10.50 1.88
C ILE A 87 1.66 -9.27 0.98
N ALA A 88 2.43 -8.27 1.45
CA ALA A 88 2.71 -7.07 0.67
C ALA A 88 3.42 -7.41 -0.65
N GLY A 89 4.40 -8.31 -0.63
CA GLY A 89 5.10 -8.78 -1.82
C GLY A 89 4.19 -9.55 -2.77
N CYS A 90 3.35 -10.46 -2.25
CA CYS A 90 2.37 -11.22 -3.03
C CYS A 90 1.37 -10.29 -3.73
N PHE A 91 0.76 -9.37 -2.98
CA PHE A 91 -0.18 -8.38 -3.49
C PHE A 91 0.46 -7.53 -4.60
N SER A 92 1.61 -6.92 -4.32
CA SER A 92 2.33 -6.06 -5.27
C SER A 92 2.66 -6.79 -6.57
N SER A 93 3.16 -8.03 -6.47
CA SER A 93 3.52 -8.83 -7.63
C SER A 93 2.31 -9.16 -8.51
N ARG A 94 1.19 -9.53 -7.89
CA ARG A 94 -0.04 -9.88 -8.62
C ARG A 94 -0.73 -8.68 -9.24
N VAL A 95 -0.85 -7.56 -8.52
CA VAL A 95 -1.38 -6.32 -9.09
C VAL A 95 -0.53 -5.89 -10.28
N ARG A 96 0.81 -5.88 -10.14
CA ARG A 96 1.70 -5.55 -11.26
C ARG A 96 1.48 -6.45 -12.47
N ARG A 97 1.26 -7.76 -12.27
CA ARG A 97 0.98 -8.72 -13.35
C ARG A 97 -0.37 -8.42 -14.02
N LEU A 98 -1.41 -8.13 -13.23
CA LEU A 98 -2.73 -7.77 -13.73
C LEU A 98 -2.66 -6.50 -14.59
N LEU A 99 -2.01 -5.45 -14.10
CA LEU A 99 -1.95 -4.15 -14.77
C LEU A 99 -1.03 -4.14 -15.99
N HIS A 100 0.04 -4.94 -15.98
CA HIS A 100 0.89 -5.10 -17.16
C HIS A 100 0.10 -5.61 -18.38
N LEU A 101 -0.96 -6.41 -18.16
CA LEU A 101 -1.83 -6.87 -19.24
C LEU A 101 -2.72 -5.73 -19.76
N HIS A 102 -3.19 -4.84 -18.88
CA HIS A 102 -4.09 -3.73 -19.21
C HIS A 102 -3.39 -2.58 -19.97
N VAL A 103 -2.18 -2.18 -19.55
CA VAL A 103 -1.52 -0.96 -20.09
C VAL A 103 -0.49 -1.24 -21.21
N SER A 104 -0.27 -2.50 -21.56
CA SER A 104 0.67 -2.83 -22.66
C SER A 104 0.25 -2.16 -23.99
N SER A 105 1.16 -1.35 -24.56
CA SER A 105 0.95 -0.62 -25.82
C SER A 105 1.57 -1.35 -27.03
N GLY A 106 0.99 -1.19 -28.22
CA GLY A 106 1.59 -1.65 -29.49
C GLY A 106 1.25 -3.10 -29.87
N VAL A 107 2.24 -3.88 -30.32
CA VAL A 107 2.05 -5.26 -30.80
C VAL A 107 1.48 -6.18 -29.72
N GLN A 108 1.78 -5.94 -28.43
CA GLN A 108 1.12 -6.66 -27.33
C GLN A 108 -0.36 -6.31 -27.24
N ARG A 109 -0.76 -5.05 -27.40
CA ARG A 109 -2.17 -4.63 -27.49
C ARG A 109 -2.88 -5.23 -28.70
N CYS A 110 -2.19 -5.33 -29.85
CA CYS A 110 -2.72 -5.97 -31.06
C CYS A 110 -2.80 -7.49 -30.93
N MET A 111 -1.78 -8.16 -30.39
CA MET A 111 -1.80 -9.59 -30.09
C MET A 111 -2.86 -9.92 -29.02
N TRP A 112 -3.07 -9.01 -28.07
CA TRP A 112 -4.13 -9.11 -27.08
C TRP A 112 -5.50 -8.94 -27.74
N ARG A 113 -5.72 -7.91 -28.56
CA ARG A 113 -6.94 -7.78 -29.39
C ARG A 113 -7.18 -8.96 -30.34
N LEU A 114 -6.12 -9.54 -30.94
CA LEU A 114 -6.19 -10.69 -31.83
C LEU A 114 -6.44 -12.03 -31.10
N ARG A 115 -6.03 -12.15 -29.82
CA ARG A 115 -6.33 -13.30 -28.96
C ARG A 115 -7.63 -13.16 -28.15
N HIS A 116 -8.13 -11.93 -27.97
CA HIS A 116 -9.18 -11.59 -27.01
C HIS A 116 -10.22 -10.62 -27.60
N CYS A 117 -10.94 -11.07 -28.63
CA CYS A 117 -12.11 -10.39 -29.22
C CYS A 117 -13.40 -10.50 -28.37
N PHE A 118 -13.33 -10.91 -27.10
CA PHE A 118 -14.52 -11.23 -26.30
C PHE A 118 -14.58 -10.41 -24.99
N ALA A 119 -15.78 -9.95 -24.63
CA ALA A 119 -16.07 -9.23 -23.39
C ALA A 119 -15.73 -10.02 -22.10
N ASP A 120 -15.48 -11.32 -22.23
CA ASP A 120 -15.17 -12.25 -21.13
C ASP A 120 -13.82 -11.92 -20.45
N ASP A 121 -12.80 -11.50 -21.20
CA ASP A 121 -11.46 -11.26 -20.65
C ASP A 121 -11.38 -10.01 -19.76
N GLN A 122 -12.17 -8.98 -20.07
CA GLN A 122 -12.28 -7.78 -19.24
C GLN A 122 -12.95 -8.10 -17.89
N GLN A 123 -14.00 -8.93 -17.91
CA GLN A 123 -14.67 -9.39 -16.70
C GLN A 123 -13.73 -10.23 -15.84
N VAL A 124 -12.91 -11.10 -16.45
CA VAL A 124 -11.89 -11.88 -15.75
C VAL A 124 -10.87 -10.98 -15.05
N MET A 125 -10.37 -9.93 -15.69
CA MET A 125 -9.42 -8.99 -15.06
C MET A 125 -10.06 -8.20 -13.91
N ILE A 126 -11.28 -7.70 -14.10
CA ILE A 126 -12.04 -6.98 -13.05
C ILE A 126 -12.26 -7.90 -11.85
N GLN A 127 -12.59 -9.16 -12.11
CA GLN A 127 -12.78 -10.19 -11.08
C GLN A 127 -11.45 -10.54 -10.38
N GLU A 128 -10.34 -10.70 -11.10
CA GLU A 128 -9.03 -10.93 -10.49
C GLU A 128 -8.61 -9.76 -9.60
N GLY A 129 -8.82 -8.52 -10.07
CA GLY A 129 -8.63 -7.33 -9.25
C GLY A 129 -9.49 -7.39 -7.98
N ARG A 130 -10.72 -7.92 -8.07
CA ARG A 130 -11.68 -7.89 -6.95
C ARG A 130 -11.17 -8.81 -5.86
N MET A 131 -10.72 -9.99 -6.26
CA MET A 131 -10.07 -10.95 -5.39
C MET A 131 -8.82 -10.36 -4.74
N LEU A 132 -8.02 -9.57 -5.47
CA LEU A 132 -6.85 -8.87 -4.91
C LEU A 132 -7.24 -7.79 -3.89
N LEU A 133 -8.29 -7.02 -4.15
CA LEU A 133 -8.81 -6.00 -3.24
C LEU A 133 -9.37 -6.62 -1.95
N ASP A 134 -10.15 -7.69 -2.07
CA ASP A 134 -10.68 -8.42 -0.92
C ASP A 134 -9.53 -9.05 -0.12
N TYR A 135 -8.55 -9.64 -0.80
CA TYR A 135 -7.35 -10.22 -0.19
C TYR A 135 -6.57 -9.22 0.65
N VAL A 136 -6.23 -8.05 0.10
CA VAL A 136 -5.45 -7.03 0.83
C VAL A 136 -6.27 -6.45 1.99
N THR A 137 -7.57 -6.25 1.79
CA THR A 137 -8.49 -5.73 2.80
C THR A 137 -8.65 -6.70 3.97
N MET A 138 -8.92 -7.97 3.70
CA MET A 138 -9.10 -8.99 4.73
C MET A 138 -7.84 -9.20 5.55
N ASN A 139 -6.67 -9.24 4.90
CA ASN A 139 -5.39 -9.31 5.61
C ASN A 139 -5.13 -8.05 6.46
N ALA A 140 -5.39 -6.85 5.95
CA ALA A 140 -5.23 -5.62 6.72
C ALA A 140 -6.15 -5.54 7.95
N ILE A 141 -7.40 -6.03 7.82
CA ILE A 141 -8.33 -6.16 8.94
C ILE A 141 -7.82 -7.20 9.94
N ALA A 142 -7.29 -8.35 9.47
CA ALA A 142 -6.73 -9.37 10.33
C ALA A 142 -5.52 -8.86 11.13
N ILE A 143 -4.58 -8.15 10.48
CA ILE A 143 -3.45 -7.46 11.14
C ILE A 143 -3.98 -6.47 12.20
N SER A 144 -4.93 -5.61 11.83
CA SER A 144 -5.48 -4.62 12.77
C SER A 144 -6.18 -5.27 13.97
N LYS A 145 -6.91 -6.37 13.76
CA LYS A 145 -7.61 -7.08 14.84
C LYS A 145 -6.65 -7.87 15.73
N ILE A 146 -5.60 -8.48 15.19
CA ILE A 146 -4.63 -9.20 16.02
C ILE A 146 -3.78 -8.24 16.85
N LEU A 147 -3.44 -7.06 16.31
CA LEU A 147 -2.77 -6.00 17.07
C LEU A 147 -3.65 -5.46 18.20
N LYS A 148 -4.95 -5.19 17.94
CA LYS A 148 -5.89 -4.82 19.02
C LYS A 148 -6.01 -5.92 20.08
N LYS A 149 -5.92 -7.19 19.68
CA LYS A 149 -5.93 -8.33 20.61
C LYS A 149 -4.65 -8.39 21.45
N TYR A 150 -3.50 -8.06 20.86
CA TYR A 150 -2.24 -7.92 21.56
C TYR A 150 -2.36 -6.92 22.71
N ASP A 151 -2.80 -5.70 22.38
CA ASP A 151 -2.99 -4.60 23.32
C ASP A 151 -3.97 -4.99 24.42
N LYS A 152 -5.08 -5.64 24.07
CA LYS A 152 -6.08 -6.11 25.04
C LYS A 152 -5.53 -7.16 26.01
N ILE A 153 -4.66 -8.08 25.57
CA ILE A 153 -4.11 -9.15 26.42
C ILE A 153 -3.01 -8.62 27.35
N HIS A 154 -2.22 -7.66 26.88
CA HIS A 154 -1.09 -7.13 27.64
C HIS A 154 -1.43 -5.82 28.37
N GLY A 155 -2.60 -5.21 28.13
CA GLY A 155 -2.90 -3.88 28.66
C GLY A 155 -1.95 -2.80 28.16
N SER A 156 -1.39 -2.98 26.95
CA SER A 156 -0.34 -2.13 26.37
C SER A 156 -0.82 -1.32 25.15
N VAL A 157 0.05 -0.45 24.64
CA VAL A 157 -0.13 0.27 23.36
C VAL A 157 0.82 -0.24 22.27
N SER A 158 1.60 -1.28 22.55
CA SER A 158 2.67 -1.78 21.68
C SER A 158 2.15 -2.24 20.32
N GLY A 159 0.94 -2.80 20.25
CA GLY A 159 0.28 -3.18 19.00
C GLY A 159 -0.10 -1.98 18.15
N ARG A 160 -0.57 -0.89 18.76
CA ARG A 160 -0.79 0.40 18.08
C ARG A 160 0.52 0.98 17.55
N ASP A 161 1.55 1.04 18.37
CA ASP A 161 2.87 1.55 17.98
C ASP A 161 3.49 0.70 16.87
N PHE A 162 3.27 -0.61 16.92
CA PHE A 162 3.69 -1.51 15.86
C PHE A 162 2.99 -1.22 14.53
N LYS A 163 1.73 -0.78 14.51
CA LYS A 163 1.07 -0.33 13.26
C LYS A 163 1.83 0.85 12.63
N THR A 164 2.34 1.78 13.44
CA THR A 164 3.22 2.87 12.97
C THR A 164 4.55 2.31 12.46
N LYS A 165 5.12 1.30 13.12
CA LYS A 165 6.32 0.60 12.64
C LYS A 165 6.09 -0.08 11.28
N LEU A 166 4.92 -0.67 11.02
CA LEU A 166 4.59 -1.24 9.69
C LEU A 166 4.63 -0.18 8.59
N ARG A 167 4.13 1.03 8.87
CA ARG A 167 4.21 2.19 7.95
C ARG A 167 5.66 2.60 7.71
N ALA A 168 6.45 2.74 8.77
CA ALA A 168 7.87 3.09 8.66
C ALA A 168 8.67 2.02 7.87
N LYS A 169 8.32 0.75 8.05
CA LYS A 169 8.89 -0.39 7.31
C LYS A 169 8.29 -0.59 5.91
N ARG A 170 7.29 0.21 5.52
CA ARG A 170 6.65 0.20 4.18
C ARG A 170 5.96 -1.13 3.84
N ILE A 171 5.41 -1.78 4.86
CA ILE A 171 4.67 -3.04 4.74
C ILE A 171 3.22 -2.88 5.24
N GLU A 172 2.77 -1.64 5.41
CA GLU A 172 1.35 -1.35 5.65
C GLU A 172 0.59 -1.54 4.34
N LEU A 173 -0.34 -2.50 4.34
CA LEU A 173 -0.99 -3.01 3.14
C LEU A 173 -1.92 -1.99 2.45
N LEU A 174 -2.60 -1.15 3.25
CA LEU A 174 -3.59 -0.17 2.79
C LEU A 174 -2.96 1.20 2.48
N GLN A 175 -1.64 1.27 2.48
CA GLN A 175 -0.84 2.43 2.03
C GLN A 175 0.11 2.03 0.89
N SER A 176 -0.09 0.83 0.32
CA SER A 176 0.70 0.35 -0.81
C SER A 176 0.40 1.17 -2.06
N PRO A 177 1.41 1.64 -2.81
CA PRO A 177 1.20 2.27 -4.12
C PRO A 177 0.40 1.39 -5.09
N TRP A 178 0.56 0.06 -5.01
CA TRP A 178 -0.18 -0.88 -5.84
C TRP A 178 -1.69 -0.87 -5.56
N LEU A 179 -2.12 -0.41 -4.38
CA LEU A 179 -3.53 -0.23 -4.08
C LEU A 179 -4.11 1.02 -4.77
N ILE A 180 -3.31 2.08 -4.89
CA ILE A 180 -3.67 3.27 -5.66
C ILE A 180 -3.80 2.93 -7.15
N GLU A 181 -2.84 2.16 -7.69
CA GLU A 181 -2.91 1.67 -9.08
C GLU A 181 -4.12 0.78 -9.32
N LEU A 182 -4.41 -0.16 -8.40
CA LEU A 182 -5.60 -1.00 -8.49
C LEU A 182 -6.90 -0.16 -8.42
N GLY A 183 -6.94 0.87 -7.57
CA GLY A 183 -8.05 1.82 -7.52
C GLY A 183 -8.21 2.62 -8.81
N ALA A 184 -7.11 3.11 -9.38
CA ALA A 184 -7.11 3.83 -10.65
C ALA A 184 -7.58 2.95 -11.81
N PHE A 185 -7.10 1.70 -11.87
CA PHE A 185 -7.56 0.68 -12.81
C PHE A 185 -9.08 0.55 -12.76
N TYR A 186 -9.65 0.42 -11.56
CA TYR A 186 -11.11 0.33 -11.42
C TYR A 186 -11.86 1.55 -11.91
N LEU A 187 -11.39 2.74 -11.53
CA LEU A 187 -12.03 3.99 -11.92
C LEU A 187 -11.97 4.21 -13.44
N ASN A 188 -10.91 3.76 -14.10
CA ASN A 188 -10.79 3.78 -15.55
C ASN A 188 -11.81 2.85 -16.24
N PHE A 189 -12.25 1.77 -15.59
CA PHE A 189 -13.27 0.86 -16.13
C PHE A 189 -14.69 1.33 -15.87
N SER A 190 -14.98 1.91 -14.70
CA SER A 190 -16.34 2.37 -14.36
C SER A 190 -16.86 3.49 -15.25
N ASP A 191 -15.98 4.24 -15.91
CA ASP A 191 -16.35 5.30 -16.85
C ASP A 191 -16.67 4.76 -18.27
N SER A 192 -16.60 3.43 -18.50
CA SER A 192 -16.94 2.79 -19.77
C SER A 192 -18.31 2.09 -19.74
N ASP A 193 -19.37 2.83 -20.12
CA ASP A 193 -20.72 2.43 -20.60
C ASP A 193 -21.21 0.98 -20.33
N SER A 194 -21.15 0.51 -19.10
CA SER A 194 -21.88 -0.69 -18.65
C SER A 194 -22.68 -0.29 -17.42
N GLY A 195 -24.01 -0.36 -17.56
CA GLY A 195 -24.98 0.22 -16.62
C GLY A 195 -24.77 -0.18 -15.16
N GLU A 196 -25.37 0.62 -14.26
CA GLU A 196 -25.34 0.55 -12.79
C GLU A 196 -24.00 0.02 -12.22
N PRO A 197 -23.11 0.89 -11.71
CA PRO A 197 -21.86 0.43 -11.12
C PRO A 197 -22.18 -0.58 -10.03
N ALA A 198 -21.87 -1.86 -10.29
CA ALA A 198 -22.00 -2.93 -9.31
C ALA A 198 -21.49 -2.42 -7.96
N GLU A 199 -22.16 -2.76 -6.86
CA GLU A 199 -21.91 -2.29 -5.48
C GLU A 199 -20.41 -2.25 -5.09
N PHE A 200 -19.61 -3.08 -5.77
CA PHE A 200 -18.16 -3.13 -5.75
C PHE A 200 -17.40 -1.90 -6.30
N PHE A 201 -17.83 -1.27 -7.40
CA PHE A 201 -17.19 -0.06 -7.96
C PHE A 201 -17.29 1.13 -7.01
N ARG A 202 -18.25 1.11 -6.07
CA ARG A 202 -18.43 2.14 -5.04
C ARG A 202 -17.33 2.13 -3.97
N LYS A 203 -16.42 1.14 -3.98
CA LYS A 203 -15.29 1.09 -3.05
C LYS A 203 -14.25 2.17 -3.34
N PHE A 204 -14.12 2.64 -4.58
CA PHE A 204 -13.17 3.69 -4.95
C PHE A 204 -13.91 4.92 -5.47
N SER A 205 -13.36 6.09 -5.15
CA SER A 205 -13.78 7.38 -5.71
C SER A 205 -12.53 8.25 -5.89
N CYS A 206 -12.60 9.22 -6.79
CA CYS A 206 -11.51 10.14 -7.04
C CYS A 206 -12.10 11.52 -7.28
N ASP A 207 -11.75 12.44 -6.40
CA ASP A 207 -12.10 13.85 -6.51
C ASP A 207 -10.86 14.63 -6.92
N LEU A 208 -11.01 15.39 -8.00
CA LEU A 208 -9.96 16.22 -8.60
C LEU A 208 -10.36 17.70 -8.65
N ASN A 209 -11.59 18.03 -8.23
CA ASN A 209 -12.14 19.38 -8.28
C ASN A 209 -11.88 20.15 -6.98
N ASP A 210 -11.64 19.44 -5.89
CA ASP A 210 -11.29 20.05 -4.61
C ASP A 210 -9.87 20.62 -4.60
N THR A 211 -9.64 21.57 -3.68
CA THR A 211 -8.31 22.16 -3.43
C THR A 211 -7.21 21.14 -3.10
N GLN A 212 -7.58 19.90 -2.77
CA GLN A 212 -6.67 18.77 -2.58
C GLN A 212 -7.19 17.57 -3.38
N PRO A 213 -6.61 17.28 -4.57
CA PRO A 213 -6.99 16.11 -5.35
C PRO A 213 -6.67 14.83 -4.56
N ALA A 214 -7.65 13.94 -4.45
CA ALA A 214 -7.54 12.74 -3.64
C ALA A 214 -8.31 11.55 -4.21
N MET A 215 -7.71 10.36 -4.09
CA MET A 215 -8.41 9.10 -4.29
C MET A 215 -8.84 8.55 -2.94
N THR A 216 -10.11 8.17 -2.81
CA THR A 216 -10.64 7.58 -1.57
C THR A 216 -11.06 6.13 -1.80
N MET A 217 -10.64 5.26 -0.88
CA MET A 217 -11.06 3.87 -0.81
C MET A 217 -11.89 3.62 0.47
N SER A 218 -13.08 3.06 0.31
CA SER A 218 -13.97 2.70 1.42
C SER A 218 -13.93 1.18 1.66
N ILE A 219 -13.60 0.77 2.89
CA ILE A 219 -13.65 -0.64 3.31
C ILE A 219 -15.02 -0.98 3.90
N SER A 220 -15.60 -0.02 4.62
CA SER A 220 -16.95 -0.02 5.16
C SER A 220 -17.45 1.42 5.22
N ASP A 221 -18.74 1.64 5.44
CA ASP A 221 -19.35 2.99 5.50
C ASP A 221 -18.66 3.92 6.52
N SER A 222 -18.00 3.33 7.53
CA SER A 222 -17.30 4.02 8.60
C SER A 222 -15.77 4.13 8.45
N VAL A 223 -15.14 3.43 7.49
CA VAL A 223 -13.67 3.39 7.36
C VAL A 223 -13.26 3.71 5.93
N LYS A 224 -12.72 4.92 5.75
CA LYS A 224 -12.20 5.45 4.49
C LYS A 224 -10.69 5.65 4.57
N TYR A 225 -10.01 5.35 3.47
CA TYR A 225 -8.59 5.60 3.26
C TYR A 225 -8.45 6.61 2.14
N GLU A 226 -7.81 7.72 2.44
CA GLU A 226 -7.59 8.81 1.50
C GLU A 226 -6.12 8.80 1.05
N TYR A 227 -5.93 8.91 -0.26
CA TYR A 227 -4.63 9.00 -0.92
C TYR A 227 -4.54 10.35 -1.62
N SER A 228 -3.73 11.26 -1.07
CA SER A 228 -3.47 12.53 -1.72
C SER A 228 -2.78 12.31 -3.07
N LEU A 229 -3.36 12.89 -4.11
CA LEU A 229 -2.83 12.94 -5.47
C LEU A 229 -2.08 14.26 -5.71
N THR A 230 -1.67 14.94 -4.64
CA THR A 230 -0.91 16.19 -4.69
C THR A 230 0.59 15.89 -4.59
N CYS A 231 1.39 16.49 -5.47
CA CYS A 231 2.84 16.37 -5.40
C CYS A 231 3.37 17.26 -4.28
N ALA A 232 4.10 16.68 -3.32
CA ALA A 232 4.68 17.45 -2.20
C ALA A 232 5.80 18.43 -2.59
N ILE A 233 6.15 18.54 -3.87
CA ILE A 233 7.18 19.48 -4.37
C ILE A 233 6.55 20.65 -5.11
N CYS A 234 5.75 20.39 -6.15
CA CYS A 234 5.08 21.46 -6.89
C CYS A 234 3.73 21.88 -6.29
N LEU A 235 3.20 21.12 -5.33
CA LEU A 235 1.90 21.33 -4.66
C LEU A 235 0.68 21.27 -5.59
N ASP A 236 0.86 20.81 -6.83
CA ASP A 236 -0.21 20.55 -7.78
C ASP A 236 -0.58 19.06 -7.83
N THR A 237 -1.69 18.74 -8.53
CA THR A 237 -2.02 17.37 -8.94
C THR A 237 -0.84 16.70 -9.63
N VAL A 238 -0.50 15.50 -9.19
CA VAL A 238 0.65 14.75 -9.72
C VAL A 238 0.55 14.55 -11.23
N PHE A 239 1.66 14.74 -11.93
CA PHE A 239 1.77 14.58 -13.38
C PHE A 239 2.87 13.58 -13.70
N ASN A 240 2.58 12.58 -14.54
CA ASN A 240 3.45 11.42 -14.73
C ASN A 240 3.85 10.81 -13.37
N PRO A 241 2.88 10.34 -12.57
CA PRO A 241 3.09 10.03 -11.17
C PRO A 241 4.06 8.87 -10.94
N TYR A 242 4.97 9.07 -10.00
CA TYR A 242 5.85 8.03 -9.46
C TYR A 242 5.66 7.91 -7.97
N ALA A 243 5.41 6.69 -7.49
CA ALA A 243 5.51 6.37 -6.08
C ALA A 243 6.93 5.89 -5.79
N LEU A 244 7.66 6.61 -4.94
CA LEU A 244 8.96 6.14 -4.46
C LEU A 244 8.77 4.84 -3.65
N SER A 245 9.83 4.06 -3.44
CA SER A 245 9.72 2.80 -2.68
C SER A 245 9.34 3.01 -1.20
N CYS A 246 9.33 4.26 -0.72
CA CYS A 246 8.76 4.64 0.58
C CYS A 246 7.26 4.96 0.57
N GLY A 247 6.60 4.88 -0.59
CA GLY A 247 5.16 5.13 -0.77
C GLY A 247 4.78 6.56 -1.15
N HIS A 248 5.69 7.54 -0.99
CA HIS A 248 5.39 8.93 -1.32
C HIS A 248 5.31 9.16 -2.83
N LEU A 249 4.29 9.92 -3.23
CA LEU A 249 3.92 10.17 -4.62
C LEU A 249 4.44 11.53 -5.10
N PHE A 250 5.03 11.55 -6.30
CA PHE A 250 5.57 12.77 -6.92
C PHE A 250 5.34 12.78 -8.42
N CYS A 251 5.38 13.96 -9.04
CA CYS A 251 5.55 14.06 -10.49
C CYS A 251 6.93 13.49 -10.90
N LYS A 252 7.04 12.93 -12.11
CA LYS A 252 8.33 12.46 -12.65
C LYS A 252 9.40 13.56 -12.61
N GLY A 253 9.09 14.74 -13.15
CA GLY A 253 9.99 15.91 -13.11
C GLY A 253 10.44 16.27 -11.70
N CYS A 254 9.49 16.38 -10.77
CA CYS A 254 9.76 16.70 -9.37
C CYS A 254 10.68 15.68 -8.69
N ALA A 255 10.44 14.38 -8.91
CA ALA A 255 11.28 13.32 -8.35
C ALA A 255 12.69 13.31 -8.97
N CYS A 256 12.81 13.55 -10.28
CA CYS A 256 14.11 13.65 -10.97
C CYS A 256 14.92 14.82 -10.41
N SER A 257 14.32 16.01 -10.34
CA SER A 257 14.98 17.20 -9.77
C SER A 257 15.40 16.98 -8.31
N ALA A 258 14.55 16.39 -7.49
CA ALA A 258 14.86 16.08 -6.08
C ALA A 258 16.01 15.07 -5.90
N SER A 259 16.25 14.22 -6.89
CA SER A 259 17.36 13.26 -6.90
C SER A 259 18.58 13.76 -7.68
N SER A 260 18.56 15.01 -8.16
CA SER A 260 19.61 15.61 -9.00
C SER A 260 19.88 14.80 -10.28
N VAL A 261 18.82 14.27 -10.89
CA VAL A 261 18.85 13.49 -12.12
C VAL A 261 18.11 14.23 -13.21
N LEU A 262 18.61 14.15 -14.45
CA LEU A 262 17.95 14.76 -15.60
C LEU A 262 16.68 14.00 -15.95
N LEU A 263 15.65 14.72 -16.42
CA LEU A 263 14.34 14.12 -16.66
C LEU A 263 14.38 12.97 -17.69
N PHE A 264 15.24 13.08 -18.70
CA PHE A 264 15.42 12.05 -19.74
C PHE A 264 16.22 10.83 -19.26
N GLN A 265 17.08 10.97 -18.24
CA GLN A 265 17.80 9.84 -17.62
C GLN A 265 16.85 8.99 -16.76
N GLY A 266 15.91 9.66 -16.09
CA GLY A 266 14.87 9.02 -15.27
C GLY A 266 15.37 8.52 -13.91
N LEU A 267 14.42 8.19 -13.02
CA LEU A 267 14.70 7.96 -11.59
C LEU A 267 15.63 6.79 -11.28
N LYS A 268 15.81 5.85 -12.21
CA LYS A 268 16.74 4.73 -12.03
C LYS A 268 18.21 5.17 -12.00
N ALA A 269 18.52 6.35 -12.54
CA ALA A 269 19.86 6.93 -12.49
C ALA A 269 20.14 7.69 -11.16
N ALA A 270 19.17 7.73 -10.24
CA ALA A 270 19.34 8.43 -8.97
C ALA A 270 20.46 7.83 -8.11
N PRO A 271 21.25 8.67 -7.42
CA PRO A 271 22.25 8.17 -6.49
C PRO A 271 21.57 7.49 -5.30
N ARG A 272 22.15 6.39 -4.79
CA ARG A 272 21.59 5.65 -3.65
C ARG A 272 21.48 6.51 -2.37
N SER A 273 22.27 7.58 -2.28
CA SER A 273 22.24 8.56 -1.19
C SER A 273 21.08 9.56 -1.29
N ALA A 274 20.38 9.64 -2.43
CA ALA A 274 19.22 10.52 -2.59
C ALA A 274 18.13 10.17 -1.57
N LYS A 275 17.55 11.20 -0.96
CA LYS A 275 16.57 11.08 0.12
C LYS A 275 15.20 11.51 -0.37
N CYS A 276 14.16 10.80 0.07
CA CYS A 276 12.78 11.23 -0.12
C CYS A 276 12.56 12.66 0.45
N PRO A 277 11.97 13.60 -0.31
CA PRO A 277 11.67 14.95 0.19
C PRO A 277 10.73 14.98 1.40
N VAL A 278 9.86 13.97 1.53
CA VAL A 278 8.87 13.91 2.62
C VAL A 278 9.43 13.18 3.85
N CYS A 279 9.83 11.90 3.71
CA CYS A 279 10.25 11.09 4.85
C CYS A 279 11.77 10.96 5.04
N ARG A 280 12.58 11.62 4.19
CA ARG A 280 14.06 11.61 4.23
C ARG A 280 14.72 10.24 4.10
N ALA A 281 13.97 9.20 3.77
CA ALA A 281 14.52 7.86 3.62
C ALA A 281 15.41 7.77 2.37
N VAL A 282 16.54 7.09 2.51
CA VAL A 282 17.54 6.87 1.45
C VAL A 282 17.18 5.66 0.58
N GLY A 283 17.75 5.59 -0.63
CA GLY A 283 17.61 4.43 -1.52
C GLY A 283 16.18 4.23 -2.04
N VAL A 284 15.36 5.28 -2.09
CA VAL A 284 13.93 5.18 -2.41
C VAL A 284 13.58 5.34 -3.90
N TYR A 285 14.54 5.77 -4.71
CA TYR A 285 14.31 6.16 -6.11
C TYR A 285 14.46 5.00 -7.09
N ASN A 286 15.39 4.08 -6.86
CA ASN A 286 15.74 3.02 -7.82
C ASN A 286 14.60 2.02 -8.04
N ASP A 287 13.82 1.77 -6.98
CA ASP A 287 12.66 0.87 -6.99
C ASP A 287 11.33 1.66 -7.04
N ALA A 288 11.36 2.91 -7.52
CA ALA A 288 10.15 3.71 -7.68
C ALA A 288 9.20 3.05 -8.70
N VAL A 289 7.91 3.05 -8.38
CA VAL A 289 6.84 2.53 -9.22
C VAL A 289 6.29 3.66 -10.07
N GLN A 290 6.30 3.48 -11.39
CA GLN A 290 5.57 4.35 -12.32
C GLN A 290 4.08 4.03 -12.23
N MET A 291 3.28 5.03 -11.86
CA MET A 291 1.86 4.86 -11.53
C MET A 291 1.00 5.04 -12.79
N THR A 292 0.93 3.99 -13.62
CA THR A 292 0.48 4.07 -15.01
C THR A 292 -1.05 4.12 -15.14
N GLU A 293 -1.78 3.42 -14.27
CA GLU A 293 -3.25 3.51 -14.25
C GLU A 293 -3.69 4.85 -13.70
N LEU A 294 -2.98 5.33 -12.67
CA LEU A 294 -3.22 6.66 -12.11
C LEU A 294 -2.93 7.76 -13.14
N ASP A 295 -1.84 7.64 -13.91
CA ASP A 295 -1.52 8.54 -15.03
C ASP A 295 -2.67 8.58 -16.05
N LEU A 296 -3.18 7.41 -16.44
CA LEU A 296 -4.30 7.27 -17.36
C LEU A 296 -5.57 7.94 -16.80
N LEU A 297 -5.89 7.69 -15.53
CA LEU A 297 -7.04 8.26 -14.84
C LEU A 297 -6.99 9.79 -14.82
N LEU A 298 -5.84 10.35 -14.42
CA LEU A 298 -5.63 11.79 -14.33
C LEU A 298 -5.67 12.45 -15.72
N ARG A 299 -5.10 11.80 -16.73
CA ARG A 299 -5.18 12.28 -18.13
C ARG A 299 -6.61 12.34 -18.65
N ASN A 300 -7.43 11.35 -18.30
CA ASN A 300 -8.81 11.27 -18.76
C ASN A 300 -9.69 12.30 -18.03
N ARG A 301 -9.51 12.48 -16.72
CA ARG A 301 -10.35 13.36 -15.90
C ARG A 301 -9.91 14.83 -15.85
N CYS A 302 -8.62 15.12 -16.06
CA CYS A 302 -8.05 16.49 -16.05
C CYS A 302 -7.35 16.84 -17.37
N ASN A 303 -8.08 16.74 -18.50
CA ASN A 303 -7.48 16.74 -19.83
C ASN A 303 -6.69 18.02 -20.18
N ASP A 304 -7.23 19.20 -19.87
CA ASP A 304 -6.59 20.48 -20.24
C ASP A 304 -5.34 20.75 -19.41
N TYR A 305 -5.42 20.58 -18.08
CA TYR A 305 -4.26 20.60 -17.18
C TYR A 305 -3.18 19.62 -17.66
N TRP A 306 -3.58 18.39 -18.02
CA TRP A 306 -2.66 17.37 -18.50
C TRP A 306 -1.92 17.77 -19.78
N LYS A 307 -2.65 18.33 -20.76
CA LYS A 307 -2.06 18.82 -22.02
C LYS A 307 -1.07 19.95 -21.77
N GLU A 308 -1.39 20.88 -20.89
CA GLU A 308 -0.50 21.99 -20.53
C GLU A 308 0.79 21.49 -19.87
N ARG A 309 0.67 20.65 -18.84
CA ARG A 309 1.82 20.05 -18.14
C ARG A 309 2.70 19.23 -19.07
N LEU A 310 2.10 18.48 -20.00
CA LEU A 310 2.84 17.71 -20.99
C LEU A 310 3.67 18.60 -21.93
N ARG A 311 3.14 19.75 -22.37
CA ARG A 311 3.91 20.70 -23.18
C ARG A 311 5.07 21.30 -22.39
N ALA A 312 4.82 21.72 -21.15
CA ALA A 312 5.85 22.28 -20.27
C ALA A 312 6.98 21.28 -19.98
N GLU A 313 6.64 20.04 -19.60
CA GLU A 313 7.62 19.00 -19.29
C GLU A 313 8.45 18.60 -20.53
N ARG A 314 7.84 18.58 -21.73
CA ARG A 314 8.57 18.35 -22.98
C ARG A 314 9.54 19.47 -23.32
N ALA A 315 9.13 20.72 -23.15
CA ALA A 315 10.00 21.88 -23.41
C ALA A 315 11.23 21.84 -22.48
N GLU A 316 11.02 21.55 -21.20
CA GLU A 316 12.10 21.40 -20.22
C GLU A 316 13.02 20.21 -20.56
N MET A 317 12.47 19.07 -20.97
CA MET A 317 13.27 17.91 -21.37
C MET A 317 14.19 18.21 -22.57
N VAL A 318 13.68 18.92 -23.58
CA VAL A 318 14.46 19.32 -24.75
C VAL A 318 15.59 20.27 -24.33
N LYS A 319 15.28 21.25 -23.48
CA LYS A 319 16.27 22.18 -22.93
C LYS A 319 17.39 21.46 -22.16
N GLN A 320 17.04 20.61 -21.19
CA GLN A 320 18.00 19.83 -20.40
C GLN A 320 18.87 18.93 -21.27
N SER A 321 18.28 18.29 -22.29
CA SER A 321 19.03 17.42 -23.20
C SER A 321 20.05 18.21 -24.01
N LYS A 322 19.66 19.39 -24.53
CA LYS A 322 20.56 20.27 -25.26
C LYS A 322 21.75 20.70 -24.40
N GLU A 323 21.49 21.24 -23.20
CA GLU A 323 22.52 21.70 -22.27
C GLU A 323 23.47 20.57 -21.85
N TYR A 324 22.93 19.36 -21.64
CA TYR A 324 23.72 18.17 -21.32
C TYR A 324 24.67 17.80 -22.46
N TRP A 325 24.16 17.67 -23.69
CA TRP A 325 24.99 17.30 -24.84
C TRP A 325 26.02 18.36 -25.21
N GLU A 326 25.68 19.65 -25.07
CA GLU A 326 26.64 20.75 -25.23
C GLU A 326 27.78 20.65 -24.20
N SER A 327 27.44 20.40 -22.93
CA SER A 327 28.44 20.20 -21.86
C SER A 327 29.33 18.99 -22.11
N GLN A 328 28.74 17.86 -22.55
CA GLN A 328 29.51 16.66 -22.90
C GLN A 328 30.42 16.89 -24.11
N ALA A 329 29.98 17.66 -25.11
CA ALA A 329 30.79 18.01 -26.27
C ALA A 329 32.01 18.87 -25.86
N ILE A 330 31.80 19.88 -25.02
CA ILE A 330 32.86 20.74 -24.48
C ILE A 330 33.92 19.89 -23.74
N LEU A 331 33.47 19.04 -22.80
CA LEU A 331 34.34 18.15 -22.05
C LEU A 331 35.14 17.19 -22.96
N THR A 332 34.52 16.68 -24.02
CA THR A 332 35.17 15.78 -24.98
C THR A 332 36.19 16.52 -25.85
N MET A 333 35.97 17.81 -26.13
CA MET A 333 36.89 18.67 -26.88
C MET A 333 38.04 19.22 -26.02
N GLY A 334 38.04 18.99 -24.70
CA GLY A 334 39.09 19.45 -23.80
C GLY A 334 39.14 20.97 -23.58
N LEU A 335 38.03 21.65 -23.86
CA LEU A 335 37.76 23.04 -23.48
C LEU A 335 37.10 23.06 -22.10
#